data_AF-A0A5X9QPN7-F1
#
_entry.id   AF-A0A5X9QPN7-F1
#
_cell.length_a   1.000
_cell.length_b   1.000
_cell.length_c   1.000
_cell.angle_alpha   90.00
_cell.angle_beta   90.00
_cell.angle_gamma   90.00
#
_symmetry.space_group_name_H-M   'P 1'
#
loop_
_entity.id
_entity.type
_entity.pdbx_description
1 polymer ?
#
loop_
_entity_poly.entity_id
_entity_poly.type
_entity_poly.pdbx_seq_one_letter_code
_entity_poly.pdbx_strand_id
1 'polypeptide(L)' 'EYMQQALAWMTDDGVAARIDVTSERTGTDTLAAGVTIYQRDGVIHNITFDDIWSELNG' A
#
# COMPACT_ATOMS: atom_id res chain seq x y z
N GLU A 1 -1.08 3.35 -9.11
CA GLU A 1 -1.33 2.20 -10.02
C GLU A 1 -0.34 1.05 -9.82
N TYR A 2 0.99 1.28 -9.95
CA TYR A 2 2.01 0.23 -9.78
C TYR A 2 1.95 -0.55 -8.46
N MET A 3 1.77 0.12 -7.32
CA MET A 3 1.63 -0.55 -6.02
C MET A 3 0.44 -1.51 -5.98
N GLN A 4 -0.67 -1.15 -6.63
CA GLN A 4 -1.88 -1.97 -6.64
C GLN A 4 -1.67 -3.24 -7.47
N GLN A 5 -0.97 -3.12 -8.60
CA GLN A 5 -0.58 -4.28 -9.42
C GLN A 5 0.44 -5.17 -8.72
N ALA A 6 1.44 -4.57 -8.05
CA ALA A 6 2.47 -5.30 -7.32
C ALA A 6 1.90 -6.11 -6.13
N LEU A 7 0.76 -5.69 -5.56
CA LEU A 7 0.12 -6.35 -4.42
C LEU A 7 -1.06 -7.24 -4.81
N ALA A 8 -1.48 -7.25 -6.08
CA ALA A 8 -2.65 -8.01 -6.55
C ALA A 8 -2.58 -9.51 -6.22
N TRP A 9 -1.38 -10.10 -6.25
CA TRP A 9 -1.16 -11.51 -5.92
C TRP A 9 -1.65 -11.87 -4.51
N MET A 10 -1.62 -10.95 -3.56
CA MET A 10 -2.04 -11.24 -2.18
C MET A 10 -3.54 -11.52 -2.09
N THR A 11 -4.36 -10.86 -2.91
CA THR A 11 -5.79 -11.18 -3.02
C THR A 11 -6.02 -12.46 -3.81
N ASP A 12 -5.27 -12.66 -4.90
CA ASP A 12 -5.42 -13.84 -5.78
C ASP A 12 -5.08 -15.14 -5.04
N ASP A 13 -4.01 -15.14 -4.24
CA ASP A 13 -3.57 -16.28 -3.44
C ASP A 13 -4.33 -16.41 -2.11
N GLY A 14 -5.26 -15.49 -1.83
CA GLY A 14 -6.11 -15.51 -0.63
C GLY A 14 -5.41 -15.10 0.67
N VAL A 15 -4.20 -14.56 0.59
CA VAL A 15 -3.45 -13.98 1.72
C VAL A 15 -4.17 -12.77 2.31
N ALA A 16 -4.73 -11.92 1.45
CA ALA A 16 -5.56 -10.78 1.83
C ALA A 16 -7.01 -10.99 1.36
N ALA A 17 -7.97 -10.52 2.13
CA ALA A 17 -9.37 -10.42 1.71
C ALA A 17 -9.58 -9.17 0.83
N ARG A 18 -8.86 -8.09 1.12
CA ARG A 18 -8.90 -6.83 0.39
C ARG A 18 -7.60 -6.06 0.61
N ILE A 19 -7.20 -5.28 -0.40
CA ILE A 19 -6.11 -4.32 -0.30
C ILE A 19 -6.62 -2.97 -0.79
N ASP A 20 -6.45 -1.94 0.03
CA ASP A 20 -6.64 -0.55 -0.37
C ASP A 20 -5.27 0.11 -0.51
N VAL A 21 -5.06 0.82 -1.62
CA VAL A 21 -3.86 1.62 -1.85
C VAL A 21 -4.27 3.07 -2.05
N THR A 22 -3.72 3.96 -1.23
CA THR A 22 -3.86 5.41 -1.37
C THR A 22 -2.53 6.01 -1.75
N SER A 23 -2.57 7.08 -2.54
CA SER A 23 -1.41 7.89 -2.86
C SER A 23 -1.83 9.35 -2.75
N GLU A 24 -1.18 10.08 -1.88
CA GLU A 24 -1.46 11.49 -1.64
C GLU A 24 -0.20 12.31 -1.89
N ARG A 25 -0.34 13.46 -2.53
CA ARG A 25 0.77 14.39 -2.69
C ARG A 25 0.92 15.18 -1.40
N THR A 26 2.05 15.04 -0.73
CA THR A 26 2.36 15.76 0.50
C THR A 26 3.34 16.89 0.16
N GLY A 27 2.90 18.15 0.29
CA GLY A 27 3.74 19.32 0.00
C GLY A 27 4.02 19.56 -1.49
N THR A 28 5.16 20.21 -1.77
CA THR A 28 5.52 20.63 -3.14
C THR A 28 6.19 19.53 -3.95
N ASP A 29 6.83 18.54 -3.31
CA ASP A 29 7.68 17.55 -3.99
C ASP A 29 7.54 16.10 -3.48
N THR A 30 6.82 15.85 -2.37
CA THR A 30 6.73 14.51 -1.76
C THR A 30 5.43 13.78 -2.13
N LEU A 31 5.52 12.45 -2.24
CA LEU A 31 4.38 11.56 -2.44
C LEU A 31 4.29 10.62 -1.24
N ALA A 32 3.21 10.73 -0.48
CA ALA A 32 2.86 9.77 0.54
C ALA A 32 2.06 8.63 -0.07
N ALA A 33 2.27 7.42 0.44
CA ALA A 33 1.51 6.24 0.03
C ALA A 33 1.00 5.49 1.26
N GLY A 34 -0.26 5.09 1.21
CA GLY A 34 -0.88 4.22 2.20
C GLY A 34 -1.24 2.88 1.59
N VAL A 35 -0.96 1.80 2.32
CA VAL A 35 -1.44 0.45 2.01
C VAL A 35 -2.19 -0.08 3.22
N THR A 36 -3.46 -0.40 3.03
CA THR A 36 -4.28 -1.06 4.05
C THR A 36 -4.61 -2.47 3.59
N ILE A 37 -4.22 -3.46 4.37
CA ILE A 37 -4.44 -4.88 4.09
C ILE A 37 -5.47 -5.40 5.08
N TYR A 38 -6.57 -5.91 4.55
CA TYR A 38 -7.62 -6.55 5.33
C TYR A 38 -7.47 -8.05 5.19
N GLN A 39 -7.15 -8.74 6.27
CA GLN A 39 -7.07 -10.19 6.31
C GLN A 39 -8.46 -10.82 6.54
N ARG A 40 -8.60 -12.10 6.16
CA ARG A 40 -9.88 -12.83 6.29
C ARG A 40 -10.28 -13.11 7.75
N ASP A 41 -9.31 -13.14 8.64
CA ASP A 41 -9.51 -13.31 10.09
C ASP A 41 -9.95 -12.01 10.79
N GLY A 42 -10.06 -10.90 10.04
CA GLY A 42 -10.45 -9.59 10.54
C GLY A 42 -9.26 -8.73 10.98
N VAL A 43 -8.02 -9.22 10.90
CA VAL A 43 -6.83 -8.41 11.17
C VAL A 43 -6.66 -7.36 10.07
N ILE A 44 -6.37 -6.12 10.47
CA ILE A 44 -6.09 -5.02 9.56
C ILE A 44 -4.66 -4.54 9.78
N HIS A 45 -3.86 -4.54 8.71
CA HIS A 45 -2.53 -3.95 8.71
C HIS A 45 -2.57 -2.64 7.94
N ASN A 46 -2.10 -1.57 8.57
CA ASN A 46 -1.98 -0.28 7.93
C ASN A 46 -0.50 0.10 7.84
N ILE A 47 -0.01 0.26 6.61
CA ILE A 47 1.36 0.63 6.31
C ILE A 47 1.31 1.99 5.62
N THR A 48 2.12 2.93 6.09
CA THR A 48 2.14 4.30 5.55
C THR A 48 3.59 4.68 5.31
N PHE A 49 3.86 5.21 4.13
CA PHE A 49 5.15 5.74 3.72
C PHE A 49 4.99 7.24 3.49
N ASP A 50 5.68 8.04 4.29
CA ASP A 50 5.60 9.50 4.23
C ASP A 50 6.37 10.09 3.03
N ASP A 51 7.37 9.34 2.53
CA ASP A 51 8.10 9.61 1.30
C ASP A 51 8.43 8.29 0.60
N ILE A 52 7.56 7.87 -0.32
CA ILE A 52 7.73 6.58 -0.99
C ILE A 52 8.95 6.54 -1.94
N TRP A 53 9.46 7.70 -2.36
CA TRP A 53 10.57 7.76 -3.32
C TRP A 53 11.92 7.55 -2.66
N SER A 54 12.11 7.98 -1.41
CA SER A 54 13.34 7.68 -0.66
C SER A 54 13.43 6.20 -0.30
N GLU A 55 12.31 5.56 0.03
CA GLU A 55 12.26 4.12 0.36
C GLU A 55 12.52 3.20 -0.85
N LEU A 56 12.21 3.63 -2.08
CA LEU A 56 12.47 2.86 -3.30
C LEU A 56 13.90 3.00 -3.84
N ASN A 57 14.65 4.03 -3.40
CA ASN A 57 16.01 4.32 -3.86
C ASN A 57 17.10 3.90 -2.85
N GLY A 58 16.73 3.12 -1.82
CA GLY A 58 17.63 2.59 -0.79
C GLY A 58 18.33 1.29 -1.20
#